data_AF-A0A838Y9R3-F1
#
_entry.id   AF-A0A838Y9R3-F1
#
_cell.length_a   1.000
_cell.length_b   1.000
_cell.length_c   1.000
_cell.angle_alpha   90.00
_cell.angle_beta   90.00
_cell.angle_gamma   90.00
#
_symmetry.space_group_name_H-M   'P 1'
#
loop_
_entity.id
_entity.type
_entity.pdbx_description
1 polymer ?
#
loop_
_entity_poly.entity_id
_entity_poly.type
_entity_poly.pdbx_seq_one_letter_code
_entity_poly.pdbx_strand_id
1 'polypeptide(L)'
;MREISVFAFTLLLFINVPTLSNAKNLKPDFLSGDQLDPLIKYKNSIDENKNQHSGYILKLNEKYSDALGVARARMVKIGAVRAVKSLEGEIKRIKANDTRRSKDIESAPDYVKKMRVQYDEFIKRVNNLKRSRDGEALYLADRGLAEIQLALTKSNEIDTALKLRQYREEFKKPPEPKIIKSPNVPNKVDDNIPSEYNPDPDVVI
;
A
#
# COMPACT_ATOMS: atom_id res chain seq x y z
N MET A 1 -10.75 -54.23 45.35
CA MET A 1 -11.99 -53.44 45.22
C MET A 1 -11.61 -51.99 45.42
N ARG A 2 -11.53 -51.19 44.34
CA ARG A 2 -12.53 -50.15 43.96
C ARG A 2 -12.37 -48.88 44.83
N GLU A 3 -12.19 -47.64 44.36
CA GLU A 3 -12.19 -47.02 43.03
C GLU A 3 -11.31 -45.75 43.01
N ILE A 4 -11.00 -45.34 41.78
CA ILE A 4 -10.28 -44.13 41.36
C ILE A 4 -11.15 -42.89 41.59
N SER A 5 -10.55 -41.76 41.94
CA SER A 5 -11.12 -40.45 41.60
C SER A 5 -10.00 -39.45 41.31
N VAL A 6 -9.67 -39.34 40.03
CA VAL A 6 -8.85 -38.27 39.46
C VAL A 6 -9.78 -37.08 39.20
N PHE A 7 -9.61 -36.00 39.96
CA PHE A 7 -10.27 -34.73 39.64
C PHE A 7 -9.52 -34.07 38.49
N ALA A 8 -10.02 -34.26 37.27
CA ALA A 8 -9.65 -33.46 36.11
C ALA A 8 -10.40 -32.12 36.19
N PHE A 9 -9.70 -31.05 36.57
CA PHE A 9 -10.23 -29.69 36.53
C PHE A 9 -9.94 -29.09 35.15
N THR A 10 -10.82 -29.32 34.18
CA THR A 10 -10.75 -28.71 32.85
C THR A 10 -11.26 -27.27 32.94
N LEU A 11 -10.34 -26.32 33.14
CA LEU A 11 -10.61 -24.90 33.00
C LEU A 11 -10.69 -24.55 31.50
N LEU A 12 -11.91 -24.54 30.95
CA LEU A 12 -12.20 -24.01 29.62
C LEU A 12 -12.13 -22.48 29.66
N LEU A 13 -10.93 -21.95 29.40
CA LEU A 13 -10.73 -20.53 29.07
C LEU A 13 -11.33 -20.28 27.68
N PHE A 14 -12.59 -19.84 27.65
CA PHE A 14 -13.16 -19.18 26.48
C PHE A 14 -12.44 -17.84 26.29
N ILE A 15 -11.34 -17.86 25.52
CA ILE A 15 -10.80 -16.66 24.94
C ILE A 15 -11.81 -16.24 23.87
N ASN A 16 -12.73 -15.34 24.24
CA ASN A 16 -13.44 -14.52 23.26
C ASN A 16 -12.37 -13.76 22.49
N VAL A 17 -11.98 -14.27 21.32
CA VAL A 17 -11.20 -13.52 20.36
C VAL A 17 -12.17 -12.52 19.76
N PRO A 18 -12.12 -11.21 20.11
CA PRO A 18 -12.90 -10.24 19.38
C PRO A 18 -12.47 -10.35 17.93
N THR A 19 -13.43 -10.51 17.02
CA THR A 19 -13.20 -10.43 15.58
C THR A 19 -12.41 -9.15 15.32
N LEU A 20 -11.14 -9.29 14.93
CA LEU A 20 -10.24 -8.18 14.62
C LEU A 20 -10.87 -7.38 13.47
N SER A 21 -11.56 -6.32 13.84
CA SER A 21 -12.01 -5.32 12.90
C SER A 21 -10.93 -4.25 12.83
N ASN A 22 -10.53 -3.85 11.63
CA ASN A 22 -9.42 -2.92 11.45
C ASN A 22 -9.78 -1.55 12.04
N ALA A 23 -9.27 -1.28 13.25
CA ALA A 23 -9.54 -0.08 14.04
C ALA A 23 -9.25 1.23 13.28
N LYS A 24 -8.39 1.24 12.26
CA LYS A 24 -8.13 2.43 11.42
C LYS A 24 -9.36 2.94 10.67
N ASN A 25 -10.37 2.09 10.46
CA ASN A 25 -11.58 2.44 9.73
C ASN A 25 -12.83 2.51 10.61
N LEU A 26 -12.69 2.27 11.91
CA LEU A 26 -13.79 2.27 12.86
C LEU A 26 -13.58 3.36 13.89
N LYS A 27 -14.55 4.28 13.95
CA LYS A 27 -14.65 5.25 15.01
C LYS A 27 -15.08 4.50 16.29
N PRO A 28 -14.32 4.55 17.39
CA PRO A 28 -14.72 3.90 18.63
C PRO A 28 -16.00 4.55 19.16
N ASP A 29 -16.97 3.74 19.58
CA ASP A 29 -18.27 4.14 20.11
C ASP A 29 -18.24 4.43 21.62
N PHE A 30 -17.19 3.98 22.30
CA PHE A 30 -16.97 4.16 23.74
C PHE A 30 -16.22 5.46 24.11
N LEU A 31 -15.83 6.28 23.12
CA LEU A 31 -15.22 7.59 23.35
C LEU A 31 -16.23 8.71 23.14
N SER A 32 -16.15 9.75 23.97
CA SER A 32 -16.94 10.96 23.80
C SER A 32 -16.49 11.78 22.59
N GLY A 33 -17.33 12.73 22.15
CA GLY A 33 -17.06 13.62 21.01
C GLY A 33 -15.67 14.26 21.06
N ASP A 34 -15.31 14.86 22.20
CA ASP A 34 -14.04 15.56 22.38
C ASP A 34 -12.84 14.59 22.43
N GLN A 35 -13.04 13.39 22.97
CA GLN A 35 -12.01 12.33 23.00
C GLN A 35 -11.68 11.77 21.60
N LEU A 36 -12.49 12.08 20.60
CA LEU A 36 -12.26 11.66 19.21
C LEU A 36 -11.40 12.66 18.42
N ASP A 37 -11.09 13.83 18.99
CA ASP A 37 -10.31 14.87 18.33
C ASP A 37 -8.98 14.37 17.72
N PRO A 38 -8.18 13.51 18.39
CA PRO A 38 -6.97 12.94 17.79
C PRO A 38 -7.24 12.15 16.50
N LEU A 39 -8.35 11.41 16.44
CA LEU A 39 -8.74 10.62 15.27
C LEU A 39 -9.29 11.49 14.13
N ILE A 40 -10.01 12.57 14.47
CA ILE A 40 -10.51 13.54 13.51
C ILE A 40 -9.34 14.27 12.84
N LYS A 41 -8.38 14.75 13.65
CA LYS A 41 -7.15 15.38 13.16
C LYS A 41 -6.32 14.44 12.30
N TYR A 42 -6.20 13.17 12.69
CA TYR A 42 -5.54 12.15 11.87
C TYR A 42 -6.19 12.02 10.50
N LYS A 43 -7.51 11.84 10.44
CA LYS A 43 -8.24 11.72 9.18
C LYS A 43 -8.02 12.93 8.27
N ASN A 44 -8.18 14.13 8.81
CA ASN A 44 -7.97 15.37 8.06
C ASN A 44 -6.54 15.46 7.52
N SER A 45 -5.55 15.08 8.31
CA SER A 45 -4.13 15.08 7.90
C SER A 45 -3.87 14.08 6.77
N ILE A 46 -4.47 12.88 6.82
CA ILE A 46 -4.35 11.88 5.75
C ILE A 46 -4.97 12.38 4.44
N ASP A 47 -6.14 13.03 4.52
CA ASP A 47 -6.81 13.60 3.36
C ASP A 47 -5.99 14.76 2.76
N GLU A 48 -5.44 15.63 3.60
CA GLU A 48 -4.53 16.70 3.17
C GLU A 48 -3.26 16.15 2.51
N ASN A 49 -2.60 15.17 3.15
CA ASN A 49 -1.41 14.51 2.61
C ASN A 49 -1.68 13.86 1.24
N LYS A 50 -2.86 13.25 1.06
CA LYS A 50 -3.31 12.67 -0.20
C LYS A 50 -3.48 13.76 -1.27
N ASN A 51 -4.10 14.89 -0.93
CA ASN A 51 -4.28 16.01 -1.85
C ASN A 51 -2.93 16.63 -2.27
N GLN A 52 -2.04 16.87 -1.31
CA GLN A 52 -0.69 17.37 -1.58
C GLN A 52 0.11 16.39 -2.45
N HIS A 53 0.07 15.09 -2.15
CA HIS A 53 0.69 14.05 -2.97
C HIS A 53 0.18 14.06 -4.42
N SER A 54 -1.15 14.05 -4.60
CA SER A 54 -1.77 14.14 -5.93
C SER A 54 -1.31 15.40 -6.69
N GLY A 55 -1.27 16.55 -6.01
CA GLY A 55 -0.78 17.81 -6.58
C GLY A 55 0.68 17.74 -7.05
N TYR A 56 1.58 17.10 -6.28
CA TYR A 56 2.96 16.91 -6.71
C TYR A 56 3.06 16.00 -7.94
N ILE A 57 2.31 14.89 -7.96
CA ILE A 57 2.30 13.95 -9.09
C ILE A 57 1.78 14.63 -10.37
N LEU A 58 0.69 15.40 -10.28
CA LEU A 58 0.13 16.13 -11.42
C LEU A 58 1.13 17.11 -12.02
N LYS A 59 1.76 17.95 -11.17
CA LYS A 59 2.79 18.90 -11.63
C LYS A 59 3.99 18.18 -12.27
N LEU A 60 4.43 17.07 -11.68
CA LEU A 60 5.53 16.28 -12.25
C LEU A 60 5.14 15.65 -13.60
N ASN A 61 3.92 15.13 -13.72
CA ASN A 61 3.39 14.54 -14.94
C ASN A 61 3.29 15.57 -16.06
N GLU A 62 2.80 16.77 -15.76
CA GLU A 62 2.76 17.89 -16.70
C GLU A 62 4.16 18.18 -17.25
N LYS A 63 5.13 18.49 -16.38
CA LYS A 63 6.50 18.83 -16.78
C LYS A 63 7.19 17.72 -17.58
N TYR A 64 7.02 16.47 -17.16
CA TYR A 64 7.60 15.34 -17.87
C TYR A 64 6.93 15.13 -19.24
N SER A 65 5.60 15.26 -19.32
CA SER A 65 4.87 15.12 -20.59
C SER A 65 5.22 16.22 -21.60
N ASP A 66 5.47 17.44 -21.15
CA ASP A 66 5.94 18.54 -21.99
C ASP A 66 7.34 18.26 -22.56
N ALA A 67 8.26 17.80 -21.70
CA ALA A 67 9.61 17.42 -22.11
C ALA A 67 9.60 16.27 -23.15
N LEU A 68 8.71 15.29 -22.98
CA LEU A 68 8.49 14.25 -23.97
C LEU A 68 7.91 14.81 -25.28
N GLY A 69 7.05 15.82 -25.22
CA GLY A 69 6.52 16.53 -26.39
C GLY A 69 7.63 17.18 -27.22
N VAL A 70 8.59 17.83 -26.56
CA VAL A 70 9.78 18.41 -27.21
C VAL A 70 10.64 17.31 -27.85
N ALA A 71 10.89 16.21 -27.12
CA ALA A 71 11.63 15.07 -27.63
C ALA A 71 10.95 14.46 -28.87
N ARG A 72 9.63 14.30 -28.83
CA ARG A 72 8.82 13.79 -29.94
C ARG A 72 8.95 14.68 -31.17
N ALA A 73 8.81 15.99 -31.01
CA ALA A 73 8.95 16.94 -32.12
C ALA A 73 10.31 16.81 -32.82
N ARG A 74 11.39 16.59 -32.06
CA ARG A 74 12.71 16.32 -32.62
C ARG A 74 12.74 14.98 -33.38
N MET A 75 12.17 13.92 -32.82
CA MET A 75 12.12 12.59 -33.46
C MET A 75 11.33 12.60 -34.78
N VAL A 76 10.26 13.40 -34.85
CA VAL A 76 9.50 13.62 -36.10
C VAL A 76 10.39 14.25 -37.16
N LYS A 77 11.15 15.30 -36.82
CA LYS A 77 12.04 16.00 -37.77
C LYS A 77 13.11 15.09 -38.39
N ILE A 78 13.57 14.07 -37.66
CA ILE A 78 14.59 13.14 -38.13
C ILE A 78 14.02 11.82 -38.68
N GLY A 79 12.69 11.71 -38.81
CA GLY A 79 12.04 10.51 -39.37
C GLY A 79 12.10 9.25 -38.49
N ALA A 80 12.35 9.39 -37.18
CA ALA A 80 12.48 8.25 -36.27
C ALA A 80 11.11 7.69 -35.83
N VAL A 81 10.37 7.08 -36.75
CA VAL A 81 8.95 6.67 -36.57
C VAL A 81 8.72 5.81 -35.32
N ARG A 82 9.57 4.81 -35.05
CA ARG A 82 9.43 3.95 -33.86
C ARG A 82 9.56 4.76 -32.57
N ALA A 83 10.54 5.66 -32.49
CA ALA A 83 10.74 6.52 -31.32
C ALA A 83 9.57 7.49 -31.12
N VAL A 84 9.01 8.04 -32.20
CA VAL A 84 7.81 8.90 -32.14
C VAL A 84 6.65 8.14 -31.50
N LYS A 85 6.34 6.93 -31.96
CA LYS A 85 5.24 6.12 -31.43
C LYS A 85 5.43 5.77 -29.95
N SER A 86 6.66 5.41 -29.55
CA SER A 86 7.00 5.17 -28.14
C SER A 86 6.75 6.41 -27.26
N LEU A 87 7.15 7.60 -27.73
CA LEU A 87 6.96 8.86 -27.00
C LEU A 87 5.49 9.26 -26.91
N GLU A 88 4.70 9.07 -27.97
CA GLU A 88 3.25 9.30 -27.95
C GLU A 88 2.53 8.42 -26.94
N GLY A 89 2.88 7.12 -26.91
CA GLY A 89 2.35 6.18 -25.93
C GLY A 89 2.69 6.61 -24.50
N GLU A 90 3.93 7.04 -24.26
CA GLU A 90 4.37 7.56 -22.97
C GLU A 90 3.59 8.80 -22.55
N ILE A 91 3.48 9.81 -23.42
CA ILE A 91 2.75 11.06 -23.15
C ILE A 91 1.31 10.74 -22.77
N LYS A 92 0.62 9.86 -23.54
CA LYS A 92 -0.77 9.48 -23.26
C LYS A 92 -0.93 8.88 -21.87
N ARG A 93 -0.02 7.98 -21.46
CA ARG A 93 -0.08 7.36 -20.13
C ARG A 93 0.19 8.34 -19.00
N ILE A 94 1.22 9.17 -19.13
CA ILE A 94 1.57 10.18 -18.13
C ILE A 94 0.44 11.20 -17.95
N LYS A 95 -0.18 11.66 -19.05
CA LYS A 95 -1.35 12.55 -18.98
C LYS A 95 -2.58 11.88 -18.34
N ALA A 96 -2.68 10.56 -18.43
CA ALA A 96 -3.69 9.76 -17.71
C ALA A 96 -3.29 9.44 -16.25
N ASN A 97 -2.23 10.05 -15.72
CA ASN A 97 -1.64 9.80 -14.41
C ASN A 97 -1.15 8.35 -14.19
N ASP A 98 -0.90 7.59 -15.26
CA ASP A 98 -0.25 6.30 -15.16
C ASP A 98 1.27 6.47 -15.10
N THR A 99 1.77 6.53 -13.87
CA THR A 99 3.19 6.74 -13.56
C THR A 99 4.03 5.47 -13.76
N ARG A 100 3.44 4.34 -14.16
CA ARG A 100 4.20 3.09 -14.37
C ARG A 100 5.07 3.17 -15.61
N ARG A 101 6.25 2.56 -15.51
CA ARG A 101 7.18 2.43 -16.63
C ARG A 101 6.60 1.48 -17.68
N SER A 102 6.50 1.93 -18.93
CA SER A 102 6.19 1.04 -20.06
C SER A 102 7.45 0.44 -20.62
N LYS A 103 7.32 -0.75 -21.21
CA LYS A 103 8.38 -1.38 -22.02
C LYS A 103 8.66 -0.60 -23.31
N ASP A 104 7.69 0.16 -23.82
CA ASP A 104 7.82 0.92 -25.07
C ASP A 104 8.85 2.06 -24.98
N ILE A 105 9.10 2.57 -23.77
CA ILE A 105 10.08 3.64 -23.54
C ILE A 105 11.52 3.19 -23.79
N GLU A 106 11.78 1.88 -23.82
CA GLU A 106 13.12 1.33 -24.08
C GLU A 106 13.58 1.57 -25.52
N SER A 107 12.62 1.77 -26.45
CA SER A 107 12.91 2.17 -27.84
C SER A 107 13.13 3.67 -28.01
N ALA A 108 13.03 4.46 -26.93
CA ALA A 108 13.28 5.89 -26.97
C ALA A 108 14.78 6.21 -26.97
N PRO A 109 15.17 7.42 -27.43
CA PRO A 109 16.56 7.87 -27.36
C PRO A 109 17.13 7.84 -25.94
N ASP A 110 18.44 7.69 -25.81
CA ASP A 110 19.11 7.58 -24.50
C ASP A 110 18.82 8.74 -23.55
N TYR A 111 18.76 9.97 -24.07
CA TYR A 111 18.43 11.14 -23.24
C TYR A 111 17.02 11.05 -22.66
N VAL A 112 16.06 10.45 -23.38
CA VAL A 112 14.70 10.22 -22.88
C VAL A 112 14.70 9.16 -21.79
N LYS A 113 15.44 8.07 -21.97
CA LYS A 113 15.58 7.03 -20.95
C LYS A 113 16.20 7.60 -19.66
N LYS A 114 17.18 8.49 -19.76
CA LYS A 114 17.75 9.22 -18.61
C LYS A 114 16.70 10.10 -17.92
N MET A 115 15.92 10.88 -18.68
CA MET A 115 14.82 11.67 -18.12
C MET A 115 13.78 10.78 -17.40
N ARG A 116 13.46 9.60 -17.97
CA ARG A 116 12.54 8.65 -17.36
C ARG A 116 13.04 8.12 -16.02
N VAL A 117 14.34 7.82 -15.90
CA VAL A 117 14.95 7.40 -14.63
C VAL A 117 14.83 8.50 -13.58
N GLN A 118 15.11 9.75 -13.93
CA GLN A 118 14.95 10.89 -13.01
C GLN A 118 13.49 11.07 -12.59
N TYR A 119 12.54 10.93 -13.51
CA TYR A 119 11.11 10.94 -13.22
C TYR A 119 10.75 9.81 -12.24
N ASP A 120 11.23 8.58 -12.47
CA ASP A 120 11.00 7.43 -11.57
C ASP A 120 11.53 7.70 -10.15
N GLU A 121 12.71 8.32 -10.02
CA GLU A 121 13.26 8.72 -8.73
C GLU A 121 12.41 9.78 -8.03
N PHE A 122 11.90 10.78 -8.77
CA PHE A 122 10.99 11.77 -8.20
C PHE A 122 9.68 11.13 -7.72
N ILE A 123 9.09 10.20 -8.49
CA ILE A 123 7.90 9.46 -8.06
C ILE A 123 8.17 8.70 -6.75
N LYS A 124 9.33 8.02 -6.64
CA LYS A 124 9.74 7.35 -5.40
C LYS A 124 9.86 8.33 -4.24
N ARG A 125 10.51 9.48 -4.43
CA ARG A 125 10.64 10.54 -3.41
C ARG A 125 9.29 11.05 -2.93
N VAL A 126 8.37 11.37 -3.85
CA VAL A 126 7.02 11.86 -3.52
C VAL A 126 6.21 10.81 -2.75
N ASN A 127 6.31 9.54 -3.15
CA ASN A 127 5.66 8.43 -2.44
C ASN A 127 6.22 8.25 -1.02
N ASN A 128 7.54 8.32 -0.85
CA ASN A 128 8.17 8.24 0.47
C ASN A 128 7.78 9.43 1.35
N LEU A 129 7.73 10.64 0.79
CA LEU A 129 7.30 11.84 1.51
C LEU A 129 5.85 11.71 1.99
N LYS A 130 4.94 11.16 1.18
CA LYS A 130 3.57 10.87 1.62
C LYS A 130 3.57 9.88 2.79
N ARG A 131 4.28 8.76 2.66
CA ARG A 131 4.38 7.76 3.74
C ARG A 131 4.93 8.34 5.04
N SER A 132 5.93 9.21 4.95
CA SER A 132 6.51 9.90 6.11
C SER A 132 5.47 10.77 6.82
N ARG A 133 4.75 11.61 6.07
CA ARG A 133 3.70 12.48 6.63
C ARG A 133 2.52 11.69 7.20
N ASP A 134 2.13 10.58 6.55
CA ASP A 134 1.09 9.69 7.09
C ASP A 134 1.55 9.02 8.38
N GLY A 135 2.83 8.65 8.49
CA GLY A 135 3.43 8.09 9.70
C GLY A 135 3.50 9.11 10.85
N GLU A 136 3.84 10.37 10.55
CA GLU A 136 3.80 11.46 11.51
C GLU A 136 2.37 11.70 12.04
N ALA A 137 1.39 11.76 11.13
CA ALA A 137 -0.01 11.90 11.51
C ALA A 137 -0.47 10.74 12.42
N LEU A 138 -0.05 9.51 12.13
CA LEU A 138 -0.36 8.33 12.94
C LEU A 138 0.25 8.44 14.36
N TYR A 139 1.51 8.88 14.45
CA TYR A 139 2.17 9.09 15.74
C TYR A 139 1.47 10.14 16.59
N LEU A 140 1.11 11.28 16.02
CA LEU A 140 0.40 12.35 16.73
C LEU A 140 -0.97 11.89 17.24
N ALA A 141 -1.68 11.09 16.44
CA ALA A 141 -2.95 10.50 16.82
C ALA A 141 -2.81 9.53 18.00
N ASP A 142 -1.87 8.59 17.94
CA ASP A 142 -1.63 7.63 19.03
C ASP A 142 -1.19 8.33 20.32
N ARG A 143 -0.37 9.39 20.21
CA ARG A 143 0.01 10.21 21.36
C ARG A 143 -1.20 10.85 22.02
N GLY A 144 -2.09 11.48 21.25
CA GLY A 144 -3.32 12.08 21.78
C GLY A 144 -4.24 11.04 22.44
N LEU A 145 -4.37 9.84 21.86
CA LEU A 145 -5.11 8.74 22.48
C LEU A 145 -4.44 8.25 23.78
N ALA A 146 -3.11 8.25 23.86
CA ALA A 146 -2.38 7.91 25.07
C ALA A 146 -2.66 8.89 26.22
N GLU A 147 -2.72 10.19 25.91
CA GLU A 147 -3.05 11.24 26.87
C GLU A 147 -4.48 11.06 27.42
N ILE A 148 -5.44 10.73 26.55
CA ILE A 148 -6.82 10.41 26.94
C ILE A 148 -6.85 9.17 27.83
N GLN A 149 -6.14 8.10 27.45
CA GLN A 149 -6.06 6.87 28.24
C GLN A 149 -5.53 7.15 29.66
N LEU A 150 -4.51 8.01 29.77
CA LEU A 150 -3.96 8.43 31.07
C LEU A 150 -4.99 9.22 31.88
N ALA A 151 -5.72 10.15 31.25
CA ALA A 151 -6.78 10.91 31.92
C ALA A 151 -7.90 10.01 32.46
N LEU A 152 -8.39 9.07 31.63
CA LEU A 152 -9.40 8.07 32.04
C LEU A 152 -8.93 7.23 33.24
N THR A 153 -7.65 6.82 33.22
CA THR A 153 -7.06 6.06 34.33
C THR A 153 -7.05 6.87 35.63
N LYS A 154 -6.72 8.17 35.56
CA LYS A 154 -6.72 9.08 36.72
C LYS A 154 -8.12 9.37 37.25
N SER A 155 -9.12 9.40 36.38
CA SER A 155 -10.53 9.60 36.73
C SER A 155 -11.25 8.33 37.17
N ASN A 156 -10.52 7.22 37.35
CA ASN A 156 -11.06 5.92 37.76
C ASN A 156 -12.01 5.26 36.73
N GLU A 157 -11.95 5.65 35.46
CA GLU A 157 -12.67 5.02 34.34
C GLU A 157 -11.84 3.88 33.73
N ILE A 158 -11.51 2.89 34.56
CA ILE A 158 -10.51 1.85 34.23
C ILE A 158 -10.92 0.99 33.03
N ASP A 159 -12.19 0.61 32.94
CA ASP A 159 -12.69 -0.24 31.83
C ASP A 159 -12.58 0.49 30.48
N THR A 160 -12.93 1.77 30.43
CA THR A 160 -12.80 2.61 29.24
C THR A 160 -11.32 2.78 28.85
N ALA A 161 -10.44 2.98 29.84
CA ALA A 161 -9.00 3.07 29.61
C ALA A 161 -8.41 1.77 29.05
N LEU A 162 -8.87 0.60 29.51
CA LEU A 162 -8.44 -0.71 29.00
C LEU A 162 -8.93 -0.93 27.56
N LYS A 163 -10.18 -0.59 27.25
CA LYS A 163 -10.71 -0.63 25.87
C LYS A 163 -9.92 0.29 24.94
N LEU A 164 -9.60 1.50 25.39
CA LEU A 164 -8.79 2.44 24.62
C LEU A 164 -7.37 1.91 24.38
N ARG A 165 -6.76 1.25 25.37
CA ARG A 165 -5.44 0.60 25.20
C ARG A 165 -5.49 -0.46 24.11
N GLN A 166 -6.50 -1.34 24.12
CA GLN A 166 -6.68 -2.37 23.09
C GLN A 166 -6.88 -1.74 21.71
N TYR A 167 -7.75 -0.73 21.63
CA TYR A 167 -7.99 0.01 20.39
C TYR A 167 -6.70 0.63 19.83
N ARG A 168 -5.86 1.25 20.67
CA ARG A 168 -4.58 1.83 20.24
C ARG A 168 -3.63 0.80 19.63
N GLU A 169 -3.53 -0.38 20.23
CA GLU A 169 -2.70 -1.47 19.68
C GLU A 169 -3.19 -1.92 18.30
N GLU A 170 -4.50 -1.95 18.06
CA GLU A 170 -5.06 -2.26 16.76
C GLU A 170 -4.91 -1.10 15.76
N PHE A 171 -5.12 0.13 16.22
CA PHE A 171 -5.05 1.34 15.42
C PHE A 171 -3.66 1.57 14.81
N LYS A 172 -2.58 1.17 15.50
CA LYS A 172 -1.21 1.27 14.98
C LYS A 172 -0.89 0.23 13.90
N LYS A 173 -1.62 -0.89 13.84
CA LYS A 173 -1.30 -1.99 12.92
C LYS A 173 -1.36 -1.53 11.47
N PRO A 174 -0.41 -1.95 10.62
CA PRO A 174 -0.52 -1.70 9.18
C PRO A 174 -1.83 -2.28 8.65
N PRO A 175 -2.47 -1.66 7.64
CA PRO A 175 -3.63 -2.26 7.01
C PRO A 175 -3.26 -3.65 6.50
N GLU A 176 -4.11 -4.64 6.78
CA GLU A 176 -3.89 -5.99 6.28
C GLU A 176 -3.72 -5.96 4.75
N PRO A 177 -2.78 -6.73 4.20
CA PRO A 177 -2.65 -6.86 2.76
C PRO A 177 -4.03 -7.23 2.20
N LYS A 178 -4.51 -6.49 1.20
CA LYS A 178 -5.70 -6.92 0.46
C LYS A 178 -5.40 -8.31 -0.08
N ILE A 179 -6.08 -9.33 0.44
CA ILE A 179 -6.06 -10.66 -0.14
C ILE A 179 -6.73 -10.51 -1.51
N ILE A 180 -5.94 -10.34 -2.55
CA ILE A 180 -6.42 -10.46 -3.92
C ILE A 180 -6.70 -11.95 -4.06
N LYS A 181 -7.98 -12.33 -3.94
CA LYS A 181 -8.41 -13.66 -4.40
C LYS A 181 -8.02 -13.71 -5.88
N SER A 182 -7.02 -14.53 -6.20
CA SER A 182 -6.70 -14.82 -7.60
C SER A 182 -8.01 -15.19 -8.31
N PRO A 183 -8.26 -14.71 -9.53
CA PRO A 183 -9.37 -15.21 -10.31
C PRO A 183 -9.23 -16.74 -10.35
N ASN A 184 -10.28 -17.46 -9.95
CA ASN A 184 -10.36 -18.90 -10.17
C ASN A 184 -10.27 -19.10 -11.69
N VAL A 185 -9.05 -19.32 -12.20
CA VAL A 185 -8.85 -19.94 -13.50
C VAL A 185 -9.13 -21.42 -13.25
N PRO A 186 -10.18 -22.00 -13.84
CA PRO A 186 -10.35 -23.44 -13.79
C PRO A 186 -9.17 -24.05 -14.54
N ASN A 187 -8.31 -24.78 -13.85
CA ASN A 187 -7.35 -25.67 -14.50
C ASN A 187 -8.14 -26.74 -15.26
N LYS A 188 -8.40 -26.52 -16.55
CA LYS A 188 -8.54 -27.64 -17.47
C LYS A 188 -7.12 -28.10 -17.76
N VAL A 189 -6.74 -29.15 -17.06
CA VAL A 189 -5.64 -30.03 -17.45
C VAL A 189 -6.09 -30.67 -18.76
N ASP A 190 -5.47 -30.28 -19.86
CA ASP A 190 -5.59 -30.99 -21.14
C ASP A 190 -4.53 -32.09 -21.12
N ASP A 191 -4.91 -33.25 -20.59
CA ASP A 191 -4.12 -34.47 -20.63
C ASP A 191 -4.08 -34.98 -22.07
N ASN A 192 -3.18 -34.46 -22.91
CA ASN A 192 -2.72 -35.10 -24.13
C ASN A 192 -1.46 -34.41 -24.69
N ILE A 193 -0.29 -34.70 -24.10
CA ILE A 193 1.00 -34.58 -24.79
C ILE A 193 1.73 -35.91 -24.62
N PRO A 194 2.04 -36.65 -25.71
CA PRO A 194 2.85 -37.86 -25.63
C PRO A 194 4.27 -37.53 -25.16
N SER A 195 4.73 -38.23 -24.13
CA SER A 195 6.10 -38.13 -23.63
C SER A 195 7.07 -38.89 -24.54
N GLU A 196 7.81 -38.20 -25.40
CA GLU A 196 9.04 -38.76 -25.95
C GLU A 196 9.98 -37.66 -26.46
N TYR A 197 10.91 -37.24 -25.61
CA TYR A 197 12.29 -36.97 -26.04
C TYR A 197 13.19 -36.96 -24.80
N ASN A 198 13.96 -38.02 -24.65
CA ASN A 198 14.99 -38.21 -23.64
C ASN A 198 16.33 -37.77 -24.25
N PRO A 199 16.99 -36.69 -23.81
CA PRO A 199 18.38 -36.46 -24.17
C PRO A 199 19.26 -37.15 -23.11
N ASP A 200 19.94 -38.20 -23.55
CA ASP A 200 20.98 -38.90 -22.77
C ASP A 200 22.06 -37.90 -22.32
N PRO A 201 22.42 -37.85 -21.04
CA PRO A 201 23.57 -37.09 -20.57
C PRO A 201 24.78 -38.01 -20.55
N ASP A 202 25.68 -37.90 -21.54
CA ASP A 202 27.14 -38.06 -21.36
C ASP A 202 27.87 -38.06 -22.71
N VAL A 203 28.58 -36.96 -23.00
CA VAL A 203 29.94 -37.04 -23.56
C VAL A 203 30.78 -35.96 -22.90
N VAL A 204 31.70 -36.41 -22.04
CA VAL A 204 32.86 -35.68 -21.56
C VAL A 204 34.03 -35.97 -22.52
N ILE A 205 34.84 -34.93 -22.77
CA ILE A 205 36.03 -34.79 -23.64
C ILE A 205 35.74 -34.46 -25.11
#